data_AF-A0A7C6EY94-F1
#
_entry.id   AF-A0A7C6EY94-F1
#
_cell.length_a   1.000
_cell.length_b   1.000
_cell.length_c   1.000
_cell.angle_alpha   90.00
_cell.angle_beta   90.00
_cell.angle_gamma   90.00
#
_symmetry.space_group_name_H-M   'P 1'
#
loop_
_entity.id
_entity.type
_entity.pdbx_description
1 polymer ?
#
loop_
_entity_poly.entity_id
_entity_poly.type
_entity_poly.pdbx_seq_one_letter_code
_entity_poly.pdbx_strand_id
1 'polypeptide(L)'
;MQRFIFIMASLVHAFSLSGQHKPFVTLPEQLNDSTYAEWISPGIKNDAGVFYFRKKIVLNSVPKNFIIHVSADNRYRLYVNETLVSWGPAAGDLLNWFRQ
;
A
#
# COMPACT_ATOMS: atom_id res chain seq x y z
N MET A 1 40.87 31.15 -9.81
CA MET A 1 39.52 31.23 -10.44
C MET A 1 39.00 29.89 -10.99
N GLN A 2 39.55 28.73 -10.60
CA GLN A 2 39.14 27.41 -11.15
C GLN A 2 38.62 26.44 -10.08
N ARG A 3 38.78 26.78 -8.78
CA ARG A 3 38.33 25.98 -7.63
C ARG A 3 36.87 26.25 -7.20
N PHE A 4 36.32 27.42 -7.55
CA PHE A 4 34.93 27.77 -7.21
C PHE A 4 33.89 27.15 -8.16
N ILE A 5 34.29 26.76 -9.37
CA ILE A 5 33.40 26.15 -10.36
C ILE A 5 32.97 24.74 -9.96
N PHE A 6 33.81 24.01 -9.21
CA PHE A 6 33.50 22.66 -8.76
C PHE A 6 32.48 22.58 -7.61
N ILE A 7 32.32 23.66 -6.82
CA ILE A 7 31.34 23.70 -5.72
C ILE A 7 29.92 23.96 -6.24
N MET A 8 29.77 24.62 -7.40
CA MET A 8 28.47 24.84 -8.03
C MET A 8 27.94 23.59 -8.75
N ALA A 9 28.81 22.68 -9.18
CA ALA A 9 28.42 21.43 -9.84
C ALA A 9 27.96 20.33 -8.87
N SER A 10 28.32 20.40 -7.58
CA SER A 10 27.92 19.42 -6.57
C SER A 10 26.54 19.68 -5.96
N LEU A 11 25.99 20.90 -6.10
CA LEU A 11 24.67 21.28 -5.56
C LEU A 11 23.48 20.84 -6.43
N VAL A 12 23.72 20.34 -7.64
CA VAL A 12 22.66 19.91 -8.58
C VAL A 12 22.24 18.44 -8.38
N HIS A 13 22.95 17.69 -7.53
CA HIS A 13 22.61 16.28 -7.22
C HIS A 13 21.63 16.12 -6.05
N ALA A 14 20.74 17.10 -5.82
CA ALA A 14 19.59 16.90 -4.95
C ALA A 14 18.68 15.86 -5.62
N PHE A 15 18.95 14.58 -5.29
CA PHE A 15 18.16 13.42 -5.64
C PHE A 15 16.69 13.74 -5.38
N SER A 16 15.94 13.95 -6.47
CA SER A 16 14.49 13.92 -6.40
C SER A 16 14.09 12.47 -6.13
N LEU A 17 13.91 12.14 -4.84
CA LEU A 17 13.24 10.92 -4.41
C LEU A 17 11.76 11.04 -4.78
N SER A 18 11.45 10.82 -6.06
CA SER A 18 10.08 10.64 -6.51
C SER A 18 9.60 9.28 -6.00
N GLY A 19 8.65 9.27 -5.07
CA GLY A 19 7.95 8.04 -4.72
C GLY A 19 7.33 7.46 -5.99
N GLN A 20 7.64 6.20 -6.33
CA GLN A 20 7.05 5.55 -7.49
C GLN A 20 5.54 5.47 -7.29
N HIS A 21 4.79 6.19 -8.13
CA HIS A 21 3.37 5.93 -8.30
C HIS A 21 3.23 4.63 -9.10
N LYS A 22 3.13 3.50 -8.40
CA LYS A 22 2.78 2.24 -9.06
C LYS A 22 1.27 2.18 -9.22
N PRO A 23 0.75 1.93 -10.43
CA PRO A 23 -0.67 1.68 -10.62
C PRO A 23 -1.07 0.41 -9.86
N PHE A 24 -2.35 0.31 -9.54
CA PHE A 24 -2.91 -0.89 -8.92
C PHE A 24 -2.62 -2.14 -9.76
N VAL A 25 -2.53 -3.31 -9.12
CA VAL A 25 -2.30 -4.60 -9.79
C VAL A 25 -3.44 -4.89 -10.77
N THR A 26 -3.14 -4.90 -12.07
CA THR A 26 -4.07 -5.19 -13.17
C THR A 26 -3.77 -6.49 -13.89
N LEU A 27 -2.53 -6.98 -13.84
CA LEU A 27 -2.05 -8.15 -14.56
C LEU A 27 -1.60 -9.25 -13.57
N PRO A 28 -1.81 -10.55 -13.90
CA PRO A 28 -1.40 -11.66 -13.04
C PRO A 28 0.10 -11.68 -12.72
N GLU A 29 0.96 -11.25 -13.66
CA GLU A 29 2.42 -11.24 -13.48
C GLU A 29 2.86 -10.31 -12.34
N GLN A 30 2.13 -9.22 -12.11
CA GLN A 30 2.40 -8.26 -11.02
C GLN A 30 2.17 -8.87 -9.62
N LEU A 31 1.43 -9.98 -9.52
CA LEU A 31 1.22 -10.68 -8.24
C LEU A 31 2.49 -11.41 -7.76
N ASN A 32 3.45 -11.67 -8.66
CA ASN A 32 4.71 -12.32 -8.33
C ASN A 32 5.83 -11.32 -7.98
N ASP A 33 5.55 -10.01 -8.07
CA ASP A 33 6.49 -8.96 -7.73
C ASP A 33 6.33 -8.56 -6.26
N SER A 34 7.37 -8.79 -5.46
CA SER A 34 7.42 -8.50 -4.02
C SER A 34 7.31 -7.02 -3.65
N THR A 35 7.32 -6.14 -4.65
CA THR A 35 7.03 -4.72 -4.44
C THR A 35 5.53 -4.40 -4.33
N TYR A 36 4.65 -5.36 -4.64
CA TYR A 36 3.21 -5.27 -4.39
C TYR A 36 2.84 -5.92 -3.04
N ALA A 37 1.58 -5.76 -2.63
CA ALA A 37 1.09 -6.33 -1.39
C ALA A 37 0.91 -7.85 -1.49
N GLU A 38 1.24 -8.56 -0.41
CA GLU A 38 1.05 -10.01 -0.27
C GLU A 38 -0.15 -10.33 0.63
N TRP A 39 -0.73 -11.53 0.45
CA TRP A 39 -1.75 -12.05 1.35
C TRP A 39 -1.18 -12.38 2.72
N ILE A 40 -1.86 -11.93 3.78
CA ILE A 40 -1.52 -12.24 5.17
C ILE A 40 -2.65 -13.01 5.84
N SER A 41 -2.30 -13.91 6.75
CA SER A 41 -3.25 -14.75 7.48
C SER A 41 -2.81 -14.88 8.95
N PRO A 42 -3.72 -15.24 9.88
CA PRO A 42 -3.39 -15.37 11.30
C PRO A 42 -2.47 -16.58 11.62
N GLY A 43 -2.03 -17.36 10.62
CA GLY A 43 -1.17 -18.53 10.81
C GLY A 43 -1.86 -19.75 11.45
N ILE A 44 -3.16 -19.65 11.75
CA ILE A 44 -3.99 -20.71 12.31
C ILE A 44 -4.77 -21.37 11.18
N LYS A 45 -4.77 -22.70 11.09
CA LYS A 45 -5.56 -23.45 10.12
C LYS A 45 -6.97 -23.69 10.65
N ASN A 46 -7.97 -23.34 9.84
CA ASN A 46 -9.37 -23.79 9.90
C ASN A 46 -10.33 -23.18 10.95
N ASP A 47 -10.01 -22.06 11.60
CA ASP A 47 -10.99 -21.38 12.45
C ASP A 47 -11.64 -20.19 11.74
N ALA A 48 -12.95 -20.29 11.50
CA ALA A 48 -13.77 -19.14 11.15
C ALA A 48 -13.77 -18.17 12.34
N GLY A 49 -13.30 -16.95 12.12
CA GLY A 49 -13.13 -15.98 13.21
C GLY A 49 -12.93 -14.56 12.72
N VAL A 50 -13.01 -13.62 13.66
CA VAL A 50 -12.66 -12.21 13.42
C VAL A 50 -11.21 -12.01 13.86
N PHE A 51 -10.36 -11.70 12.89
CA PHE A 51 -8.93 -11.48 13.12
C PHE A 51 -8.58 -10.01 12.93
N TYR A 52 -7.70 -9.51 13.81
CA TYR A 52 -7.23 -8.13 13.76
C TYR A 52 -5.83 -8.07 13.15
N PHE A 53 -5.71 -7.32 12.07
CA PHE A 53 -4.43 -6.97 11.47
C PHE A 53 -4.14 -5.50 11.73
N ARG A 54 -2.90 -5.19 12.13
CA ARG A 54 -2.48 -3.81 12.41
C ARG A 54 -1.13 -3.53 11.79
N LYS A 55 -1.05 -2.38 11.11
CA LYS A 55 0.21 -1.84 10.57
C LYS A 55 0.35 -0.38 10.98
N LYS A 56 1.51 -0.03 11.54
CA LYS A 56 1.89 1.37 11.78
C LYS A 56 2.70 1.85 10.60
N ILE A 57 2.29 2.97 10.01
CA ILE A 57 2.98 3.62 8.89
C ILE A 57 3.48 4.98 9.39
N VAL A 58 4.73 5.32 9.09
CA VAL A 58 5.31 6.64 9.41
C VAL A 58 5.32 7.47 8.13
N LEU A 59 4.72 8.66 8.20
CA LEU A 59 4.71 9.62 7.11
C LEU A 59 5.52 10.84 7.54
N ASN A 60 6.52 11.22 6.74
CA ASN A 60 7.36 12.39 7.05
C ASN A 60 6.61 13.72 6.85
N SER A 61 5.53 13.71 6.07
CA SER A 61 4.64 14.83 5.84
C SER A 61 3.23 14.33 5.52
N VAL A 62 2.22 15.19 5.67
CA VAL A 62 0.83 14.85 5.32
C VAL A 62 0.67 14.92 3.79
N PRO A 63 0.36 13.81 3.11
CA PRO A 63 0.16 13.82 1.66
C PRO A 63 -1.20 14.44 1.31
N LYS A 64 -1.31 15.01 0.11
CA LYS A 64 -2.59 15.53 -0.41
C LYS A 64 -3.66 14.44 -0.49
N ASN A 65 -3.26 13.24 -0.92
CA ASN A 65 -4.12 12.06 -1.01
C ASN A 65 -3.31 10.84 -0.53
N PHE A 66 -3.94 9.93 0.20
CA PHE A 66 -3.36 8.65 0.59
C PHE A 66 -4.32 7.53 0.15
N ILE A 67 -4.02 6.93 -1.00
CA ILE A 67 -4.89 5.91 -1.62
C ILE A 67 -4.58 4.56 -0.98
N ILE A 68 -5.62 3.89 -0.45
CA ILE A 68 -5.53 2.56 0.15
C ILE A 68 -6.36 1.61 -0.71
N HIS A 69 -5.73 0.55 -1.21
CA HIS A 69 -6.41 -0.58 -1.82
C HIS A 69 -6.46 -1.73 -0.81
N VAL A 70 -7.64 -2.30 -0.59
CA VAL A 70 -7.81 -3.36 0.41
C VAL A 70 -8.83 -4.40 -0.08
N SER A 71 -8.50 -5.67 0.15
CA SER A 71 -9.39 -6.80 -0.05
C SER A 71 -9.19 -7.78 1.10
N ALA A 72 -10.17 -8.65 1.32
CA ALA A 72 -10.06 -9.72 2.30
C ALA A 72 -10.93 -10.91 1.88
N ASP A 73 -10.58 -12.10 2.37
CA ASP A 73 -11.42 -13.27 2.31
C ASP A 73 -11.94 -13.56 3.74
N ASN A 74 -13.23 -13.40 4.08
CA ASN A 74 -14.36 -13.07 3.21
C ASN A 74 -14.92 -11.64 3.46
N ARG A 75 -14.58 -11.01 4.58
CA ARG A 75 -15.01 -9.64 4.95
C ARG A 75 -13.92 -8.88 5.73
N TYR A 76 -13.90 -7.55 5.61
CA TYR A 76 -13.05 -6.64 6.37
C TYR A 76 -13.79 -5.39 6.86
N ARG A 77 -13.25 -4.78 7.92
CA ARG A 77 -13.49 -3.40 8.32
C ARG A 77 -12.15 -2.69 8.44
N LEU A 78 -11.96 -1.61 7.71
CA LEU A 78 -10.72 -0.84 7.72
C LEU A 78 -10.89 0.36 8.64
N TYR A 79 -10.01 0.44 9.63
CA TYR A 79 -9.88 1.58 10.53
C TYR A 79 -8.57 2.31 10.24
N VAL A 80 -8.63 3.63 10.09
CA VAL A 80 -7.46 4.51 9.98
C VAL A 80 -7.50 5.46 11.16
N ASN A 81 -6.46 5.43 12.00
CA ASN A 81 -6.41 6.21 13.24
C ASN A 81 -7.71 6.08 14.05
N GLU A 82 -8.11 4.82 14.31
CA GLU A 82 -9.31 4.46 15.10
C GLU A 82 -10.67 4.83 14.46
N THR A 83 -10.66 5.50 13.32
CA THR A 83 -11.87 5.88 12.57
C THR A 83 -12.18 4.83 11.51
N LEU A 84 -13.42 4.34 11.46
CA LEU A 84 -13.89 3.45 10.39
C LEU A 84 -13.95 4.23 9.07
N VAL A 85 -13.17 3.80 8.07
CA VAL A 85 -13.10 4.48 6.76
C VAL A 85 -13.68 3.65 5.62
N SER A 86 -13.69 2.32 5.75
CA SER A 86 -14.24 1.43 4.73
C SER A 86 -14.61 0.07 5.31
N TRP A 87 -15.49 -0.65 4.63
CA TRP A 87 -15.87 -2.03 4.93
C TRP A 87 -16.17 -2.75 3.62
N GLY A 88 -15.90 -4.06 3.58
CA GLY A 88 -16.06 -4.83 2.35
C GLY A 88 -15.55 -6.27 2.50
N PRO A 89 -15.06 -6.90 1.42
CA PRO A 89 -15.33 -6.47 0.05
C PRO A 89 -16.84 -6.47 -0.24
N ALA A 90 -17.28 -5.83 -1.33
CA ALA A 90 -18.65 -6.03 -1.80
C ALA A 90 -18.89 -7.53 -1.98
N ALA A 91 -20.07 -8.03 -1.62
CA ALA A 91 -20.37 -9.46 -1.73
C ALA A 91 -20.09 -9.92 -3.17
N GLY A 92 -19.00 -10.67 -3.35
CA GLY A 92 -18.64 -11.30 -4.61
C GLY A 92 -19.36 -12.64 -4.70
N ASP A 93 -19.94 -12.91 -5.86
CA ASP A 93 -20.32 -14.27 -6.23
C ASP A 93 -19.03 -15.12 -6.30
N LEU A 94 -19.12 -16.44 -6.11
CA LEU A 94 -17.96 -17.37 -6.08
C LEU A 94 -17.07 -17.27 -7.34
N LEU A 95 -17.60 -16.66 -8.41
CA LEU A 95 -16.98 -16.44 -9.71
C LEU A 95 -16.48 -15.01 -9.97
N ASN A 96 -16.76 -14.03 -9.10
CA ASN A 96 -16.40 -12.62 -9.31
C ASN A 96 -15.99 -11.93 -8.00
N TRP A 97 -14.68 -11.67 -7.83
CA TRP A 97 -14.17 -10.89 -6.70
C TRP A 97 -14.29 -9.38 -6.98
N PHE A 98 -15.17 -8.68 -6.26
CA PHE A 98 -15.23 -7.22 -6.27
C PHE A 98 -14.17 -6.63 -5.32
N ARG A 99 -13.37 -5.69 -5.85
CA ARG A 99 -12.41 -4.89 -5.07
C ARG A 99 -12.89 -3.44 -5.02
N GLN A 100 -12.75 -2.80 -3.85
CA GLN A 100 -12.99 -1.37 -3.63
C GLN A 100 -11.67 -0.69 -3.23
#